data_AF-A0A3D0DMP2-F1
#
_entry.id   AF-A0A3D0DMP2-F1
#
_cell.length_a   1.000
_cell.length_b   1.000
_cell.length_c   1.000
_cell.angle_alpha   90.00
_cell.angle_beta   90.00
_cell.angle_gamma   90.00
#
_symmetry.space_group_name_H-M   'P 1'
#
loop_
_entity.id
_entity.type
_entity.pdbx_description
1 polymer ?
#
loop_
_entity_poly.entity_id
_entity_poly.type
_entity_poly.pdbx_seq_one_letter_code
_entity_poly.pdbx_strand_id
1 'polypeptide(L)'
;MYKIVRKESLNPTVTLMEVEAPLVARKAEPGQFIIFRATEDGERIPLTIAGYDRDKGTVTIIFQIVGAGTEILNSLNVGDSIHDFVGPLGNATETEGLKKVAVVGGGVGCAIAYPVAKKLHDLGCEVTSIVGFRNKDLIILEDEFRAASSRYILMTDDGSAGEKGVVTAPLEELIKSGEQ
;
A
#
# COMPACT_ATOMS: atom_id res chain seq x y z
N MET A 1 -21.44 -6.51 7.60
CA MET A 1 -20.40 -7.55 7.50
C MET A 1 -19.88 -7.59 6.07
N TYR A 2 -18.56 -7.65 5.91
CA TYR A 2 -17.84 -7.50 4.65
C TYR A 2 -16.93 -8.70 4.44
N LYS A 3 -17.18 -9.48 3.38
CA LYS A 3 -16.56 -10.78 3.17
C LYS A 3 -15.12 -10.66 2.70
N ILE A 4 -14.24 -11.49 3.24
CA ILE A 4 -12.85 -11.62 2.79
C ILE A 4 -12.81 -12.60 1.61
N VAL A 5 -12.33 -12.14 0.46
CA VAL A 5 -12.29 -12.93 -0.78
C VAL A 5 -10.88 -13.37 -1.15
N ARG A 6 -9.86 -12.68 -0.66
CA ARG A 6 -8.45 -13.07 -0.79
C ARG A 6 -7.69 -12.69 0.48
N LYS A 7 -6.71 -13.50 0.86
CA LYS A 7 -5.76 -13.21 1.92
C LYS A 7 -4.41 -13.79 1.54
N GLU A 8 -3.35 -13.03 1.76
CA GLU A 8 -1.98 -13.42 1.44
C GLU A 8 -1.01 -12.83 2.45
N SER A 9 -0.11 -13.65 2.99
CA SER A 9 1.00 -13.17 3.81
C SER A 9 2.10 -12.68 2.88
N LEU A 10 2.35 -11.36 2.85
CA LEU A 10 3.41 -10.79 2.01
C LEU A 10 4.79 -10.99 2.64
N ASN A 11 4.85 -10.93 3.97
CA ASN A 11 6.01 -11.28 4.77
C ASN A 11 5.53 -11.75 6.18
N PRO A 12 6.42 -12.11 7.13
CA PRO A 12 6.01 -12.59 8.44
C PRO A 12 5.14 -11.64 9.29
N THR A 13 5.14 -10.35 8.96
CA THR A 13 4.43 -9.31 9.74
C THR A 13 3.42 -8.52 8.92
N VAL A 14 3.33 -8.72 7.61
CA VAL A 14 2.47 -7.94 6.72
C VAL A 14 1.55 -8.86 5.94
N THR A 15 0.25 -8.55 5.96
CA THR A 15 -0.79 -9.31 5.28
C THR A 15 -1.53 -8.41 4.30
N LEU A 16 -1.78 -8.94 3.11
CA LEU A 16 -2.71 -8.43 2.12
C LEU A 16 -4.05 -9.12 2.29
N MET A 17 -5.13 -8.35 2.21
CA MET A 17 -6.49 -8.86 2.25
C MET A 17 -7.36 -8.13 1.23
N GLU A 18 -8.12 -8.87 0.43
CA GLU A 18 -9.17 -8.30 -0.42
C GLU A 18 -10.52 -8.55 0.22
N VAL A 19 -11.32 -7.49 0.29
CA VAL A 19 -12.60 -7.47 0.97
C VAL A 19 -13.68 -7.04 -0.02
N GLU A 20 -14.79 -7.77 -0.07
CA GLU A 20 -15.96 -7.41 -0.85
C GLU A 20 -16.63 -6.17 -0.21
N ALA A 21 -16.51 -5.03 -0.88
CA ALA A 21 -16.99 -3.74 -0.42
C ALA A 21 -17.37 -2.86 -1.63
N PRO A 22 -18.40 -3.23 -2.41
CA PRO A 22 -18.67 -2.64 -3.72
C PRO A 22 -18.92 -1.13 -3.69
N LEU A 23 -19.57 -0.63 -2.64
CA LEU A 23 -19.82 0.80 -2.47
C LEU A 23 -18.53 1.60 -2.23
N VAL A 24 -17.58 1.00 -1.51
CA VAL A 24 -16.25 1.58 -1.27
C VAL A 24 -15.43 1.52 -2.55
N ALA A 25 -15.36 0.33 -3.16
CA ALA A 25 -14.61 0.07 -4.39
C ALA A 25 -15.02 1.01 -5.53
N ARG A 26 -16.31 1.35 -5.65
CA ARG A 26 -16.80 2.27 -6.70
C ARG A 26 -16.25 3.69 -6.60
N LYS A 27 -15.89 4.15 -5.39
CA LYS A 27 -15.50 5.54 -5.12
C LYS A 27 -14.07 5.71 -4.66
N ALA A 28 -13.37 4.62 -4.36
CA ALA A 28 -12.03 4.66 -3.82
C ALA A 28 -11.03 5.28 -4.82
N GLU A 29 -10.17 6.15 -4.29
CA GLU A 29 -9.05 6.77 -4.98
C GLU A 29 -7.76 6.62 -4.14
N PRO A 30 -6.57 6.57 -4.77
CA PRO A 30 -5.29 6.56 -4.06
C PRO A 30 -5.16 7.71 -3.05
N GLY A 31 -4.54 7.42 -1.91
CA GLY A 31 -4.42 8.35 -0.77
C GLY A 31 -5.55 8.25 0.25
N GLN A 32 -6.64 7.55 -0.08
CA GLN A 32 -7.76 7.34 0.84
C GLN A 32 -7.57 6.11 1.73
N PHE A 33 -8.37 6.05 2.80
CA PHE A 33 -8.36 4.97 3.77
C PHE A 33 -9.77 4.50 4.12
N ILE A 34 -9.88 3.39 4.83
CA ILE A 34 -11.10 2.89 5.45
C ILE A 34 -10.95 2.88 6.96
N ILE A 35 -12.07 2.88 7.69
CA ILE A 35 -12.10 2.48 9.10
C ILE A 35 -12.75 1.11 9.17
N PHE A 36 -12.03 0.12 9.67
CA PHE A 36 -12.60 -1.20 9.93
C PHE A 36 -12.84 -1.41 11.42
N ARG A 37 -13.73 -2.35 11.72
CA ARG A 37 -13.87 -2.98 13.04
C ARG A 37 -14.05 -4.48 12.79
N ALA A 38 -13.13 -5.31 13.30
CA ALA A 38 -13.08 -6.74 12.96
C ALA A 38 -14.24 -7.53 13.58
N THR A 39 -14.56 -7.27 14.84
CA THR A 39 -15.62 -7.93 15.63
C THR A 39 -16.58 -6.90 16.21
N GLU A 40 -17.78 -7.31 16.65
CA GLU A 40 -18.80 -6.40 17.20
C GLU A 40 -18.26 -5.53 18.36
N ASP A 41 -17.52 -6.13 19.30
CA ASP A 41 -16.92 -5.45 20.45
C ASP A 41 -15.51 -4.87 20.17
N GLY A 42 -15.07 -4.93 18.91
CA GLY A 42 -13.73 -4.49 18.51
C GLY A 42 -13.57 -2.96 18.45
N GLU A 43 -12.33 -2.52 18.34
CA GLU A 43 -11.98 -1.12 18.09
C GLU A 43 -12.09 -0.73 16.61
N ARG A 44 -12.14 0.58 16.34
CA ARG A 44 -12.21 1.16 15.00
C ARG A 44 -10.81 1.63 14.57
N ILE A 45 -10.22 0.96 13.59
CA ILE A 45 -8.84 1.21 13.16
C ILE A 45 -8.82 1.68 11.71
N PRO A 46 -8.07 2.74 11.37
CA PRO A 46 -7.89 3.17 9.99
C PRO A 46 -6.87 2.28 9.25
N LEU A 47 -7.15 1.91 8.00
CA LEU A 47 -6.21 1.28 7.08
C LEU A 47 -6.29 1.90 5.70
N THR A 48 -5.15 2.17 5.07
CA THR A 48 -5.09 2.69 3.70
C THR A 48 -5.71 1.71 2.71
N ILE A 49 -6.39 2.24 1.69
CA ILE A 49 -6.80 1.47 0.53
C ILE A 49 -5.57 1.25 -0.36
N ALA A 50 -5.06 0.01 -0.36
CA ALA A 50 -3.88 -0.38 -1.16
C ALA A 50 -4.25 -0.79 -2.60
N GLY A 51 -5.53 -0.93 -2.90
CA GLY A 51 -6.03 -1.28 -4.23
C GLY A 51 -7.55 -1.43 -4.22
N TYR A 52 -8.14 -1.50 -5.41
CA TYR A 52 -9.56 -1.74 -5.58
C TYR A 52 -9.84 -2.31 -6.96
N ASP A 53 -10.91 -3.09 -7.10
CA ASP A 53 -11.45 -3.59 -8.36
C ASP A 53 -12.93 -3.19 -8.44
N ARG A 54 -13.26 -2.29 -9.38
CA ARG A 54 -14.61 -1.74 -9.51
C ARG A 54 -15.61 -2.77 -10.06
N ASP A 55 -15.14 -3.70 -10.89
CA ASP A 55 -15.99 -4.71 -11.52
C ASP A 55 -16.28 -5.85 -10.55
N LYS A 56 -15.26 -6.30 -9.80
CA LYS A 56 -15.44 -7.30 -8.73
C LYS A 56 -16.04 -6.73 -7.45
N GLY A 57 -16.02 -5.40 -7.29
CA GLY A 57 -16.51 -4.73 -6.09
C GLY A 57 -15.63 -4.96 -4.86
N THR A 58 -14.32 -5.14 -5.04
CA THR A 58 -13.38 -5.47 -3.96
C THR A 58 -12.46 -4.31 -3.63
N VAL A 59 -12.03 -4.25 -2.38
CA VAL A 59 -11.02 -3.31 -1.87
C VAL A 59 -9.88 -4.12 -1.27
N THR A 60 -8.66 -3.79 -1.67
CA THR A 60 -7.43 -4.37 -1.13
C THR A 60 -6.94 -3.50 0.01
N ILE A 61 -6.71 -4.11 1.17
CA ILE A 61 -6.01 -3.53 2.30
C ILE A 61 -4.72 -4.31 2.54
N ILE A 62 -3.66 -3.62 2.92
CA ILE A 62 -2.40 -4.23 3.35
C ILE A 62 -2.05 -3.62 4.69
N PHE A 63 -1.78 -4.47 5.67
CA PHE A 63 -1.56 -4.03 7.05
C PHE A 63 -0.45 -4.83 7.72
N GLN A 64 0.22 -4.18 8.67
CA GLN A 64 1.21 -4.82 9.52
C GLN A 64 0.53 -5.32 10.81
N ILE A 65 0.92 -6.50 11.28
CA ILE A 65 0.44 -7.12 12.51
C ILE A 65 1.25 -6.53 13.67
N VAL A 66 0.68 -5.53 14.36
CA VAL A 66 1.39 -4.76 15.40
C VAL A 66 0.60 -4.56 16.69
N GLY A 67 -0.62 -5.09 16.77
CA GLY A 67 -1.46 -5.00 17.97
C GLY A 67 -2.79 -5.75 17.84
N ALA A 68 -3.55 -5.76 18.93
CA ALA A 68 -4.74 -6.60 19.11
C ALA A 68 -5.73 -6.55 17.93
N GLY A 69 -6.13 -5.35 17.49
CA GLY A 69 -7.07 -5.24 16.36
C GLY A 69 -6.54 -5.80 15.04
N THR A 70 -5.24 -5.63 14.74
CA THR A 70 -4.60 -6.21 13.54
C THR A 70 -4.36 -7.71 13.66
N GLU A 71 -4.12 -8.22 14.87
CA GLU A 71 -4.01 -9.66 15.14
C GLU A 71 -5.37 -10.36 14.95
N ILE A 72 -6.45 -9.76 15.47
CA ILE A 72 -7.81 -10.26 15.26
C ILE A 72 -8.15 -10.23 13.77
N LEU A 73 -7.88 -9.12 13.08
CA LEU A 73 -8.10 -9.03 11.63
C LEU A 73 -7.31 -10.11 10.89
N ASN A 74 -6.04 -10.32 11.24
CA ASN A 74 -5.21 -11.37 10.65
C ASN A 74 -5.65 -12.79 11.02
N SER A 75 -6.41 -13.00 12.10
CA SER A 75 -6.94 -14.33 12.43
C SER A 75 -8.08 -14.77 11.50
N LEU A 76 -8.75 -13.81 10.84
CA LEU A 76 -9.81 -14.08 9.87
C LEU A 76 -9.26 -14.68 8.58
N ASN A 77 -10.02 -15.58 7.97
CA ASN A 77 -9.66 -16.32 6.76
C ASN A 77 -10.56 -15.94 5.57
N VAL A 78 -10.17 -16.40 4.38
CA VAL A 78 -11.03 -16.28 3.19
C VAL A 78 -12.36 -16.97 3.46
N GLY A 79 -13.47 -16.27 3.19
CA GLY A 79 -14.82 -16.72 3.53
C GLY A 79 -15.39 -16.10 4.80
N ASP A 80 -14.53 -15.67 5.74
CA ASP A 80 -14.96 -14.93 6.93
C ASP A 80 -15.35 -13.48 6.58
N SER A 81 -15.85 -12.74 7.57
CA SER A 81 -16.29 -11.36 7.37
C SER A 81 -15.76 -10.41 8.43
N ILE A 82 -15.40 -9.21 8.00
CA ILE A 82 -15.13 -8.06 8.86
C ILE A 82 -16.47 -7.44 9.27
N HIS A 83 -16.65 -7.14 10.55
CA HIS A 83 -17.92 -6.63 11.06
C HIS A 83 -18.32 -5.30 10.38
N ASP A 84 -17.47 -4.28 10.47
CA ASP A 84 -17.65 -2.97 9.83
C ASP A 84 -16.48 -2.60 8.92
N PHE A 85 -16.79 -1.96 7.80
CA PHE A 85 -15.83 -1.48 6.81
C PHE A 85 -16.36 -0.17 6.21
N VAL A 86 -15.85 0.97 6.69
CA VAL A 86 -16.38 2.29 6.36
C VAL A 86 -15.39 3.05 5.48
N GLY A 87 -15.84 3.45 4.29
CA GLY A 87 -15.08 4.35 3.42
C GLY A 87 -15.66 4.52 2.01
N PRO A 88 -14.86 5.02 1.05
CA PRO A 88 -13.51 5.56 1.29
C PRO A 88 -13.57 6.86 2.11
N LEU A 89 -12.56 7.10 2.94
CA LEU A 89 -12.40 8.27 3.79
C LEU A 89 -11.11 9.01 3.46
N GLY A 90 -11.03 10.28 3.86
CA GLY A 90 -9.90 11.16 3.55
C GLY A 90 -9.96 11.72 2.12
N ASN A 91 -8.98 12.57 1.82
CA ASN A 91 -8.84 13.19 0.51
C ASN A 91 -7.98 12.30 -0.40
N ALA A 92 -8.35 12.20 -1.67
CA ALA A 92 -7.51 11.58 -2.67
C ALA A 92 -6.21 12.37 -2.86
N THR A 93 -5.13 11.69 -3.22
CA THR A 93 -3.88 12.35 -3.61
C THR A 93 -4.10 13.18 -4.86
N GLU A 94 -3.67 14.44 -4.81
CA GLU A 94 -3.64 15.33 -5.97
C GLU A 94 -2.59 14.81 -6.96
N THR A 95 -3.03 14.52 -8.19
CA THR A 95 -2.21 13.86 -9.22
C THR A 95 -2.23 14.61 -10.56
N GLU A 96 -3.00 15.70 -10.66
CA GLU A 96 -3.18 16.44 -11.90
C GLU A 96 -1.97 17.31 -12.24
N GLY A 97 -1.58 17.35 -13.52
CA GLY A 97 -0.53 18.23 -14.03
C GLY A 97 0.91 17.82 -13.70
N LEU A 98 1.11 16.76 -12.91
CA LEU A 98 2.42 16.21 -12.62
C LEU A 98 2.99 15.49 -13.86
N LYS A 99 4.32 15.53 -14.02
CA LYS A 99 5.02 14.91 -15.17
C LYS A 99 6.15 13.99 -14.73
N LYS A 100 6.96 14.43 -13.78
CA LYS A 100 8.08 13.69 -13.21
C LYS A 100 7.92 13.69 -11.71
N VAL A 101 7.96 12.50 -11.10
CA VAL A 101 7.60 12.32 -9.69
C VAL A 101 8.51 11.31 -9.02
N ALA A 102 8.93 11.62 -7.80
CA ALA A 102 9.57 10.66 -6.91
C ALA A 102 8.55 10.17 -5.89
N VAL A 103 8.30 8.85 -5.84
CA VAL A 103 7.43 8.22 -4.85
C VAL A 103 8.28 7.41 -3.88
N VAL A 104 8.23 7.79 -2.61
CA VAL A 104 9.11 7.21 -1.58
C VAL A 104 8.29 6.42 -0.57
N GLY A 105 8.63 5.14 -0.39
CA GLY A 105 7.95 4.24 0.55
C GLY A 105 8.95 3.51 1.47
N GLY A 106 8.59 3.32 2.74
CA GLY A 106 9.41 2.55 3.69
C GLY A 106 8.57 1.51 4.44
N GLY A 107 9.00 0.25 4.43
CA GLY A 107 8.30 -0.86 5.10
C GLY A 107 6.84 -0.98 4.64
N VAL A 108 5.90 -1.03 5.59
CA VAL A 108 4.47 -1.04 5.26
C VAL A 108 4.00 0.25 4.58
N GLY A 109 4.74 1.35 4.71
CA GLY A 109 4.50 2.59 3.95
C GLY A 109 4.58 2.38 2.44
N CYS A 110 5.28 1.34 1.95
CA CYS A 110 5.26 0.95 0.54
C CYS A 110 3.85 0.58 0.06
N ALA A 111 3.03 -0.05 0.90
CA ALA A 111 1.64 -0.36 0.55
C ALA A 111 0.74 0.89 0.44
N ILE A 112 1.13 1.99 1.08
CA ILE A 112 0.46 3.29 1.00
C ILE A 112 0.92 4.06 -0.24
N ALA A 113 2.22 3.97 -0.55
CA ALA A 113 2.83 4.66 -1.67
C ALA A 113 2.49 4.02 -3.03
N TYR A 114 2.34 2.69 -3.08
CA TYR A 114 2.09 1.95 -4.32
C TYR A 114 0.85 2.44 -5.11
N PRO A 115 -0.35 2.60 -4.51
CA PRO A 115 -1.53 3.11 -5.24
C PRO A 115 -1.28 4.46 -5.92
N VAL A 116 -0.48 5.32 -5.30
CA VAL A 116 -0.14 6.65 -5.82
C VAL A 116 0.85 6.52 -6.98
N ALA A 117 1.92 5.72 -6.81
CA ALA A 117 2.87 5.42 -7.89
C ALA A 117 2.15 4.85 -9.12
N LYS A 118 1.27 3.86 -8.91
CA LYS A 118 0.48 3.24 -9.97
C LYS A 118 -0.38 4.26 -10.70
N LYS A 119 -1.14 5.09 -9.98
CA LYS A 119 -2.01 6.09 -10.62
C LYS A 119 -1.21 7.14 -11.40
N LEU A 120 -0.09 7.62 -10.86
CA LEU A 120 0.77 8.58 -11.57
C LEU A 120 1.38 7.94 -12.83
N HIS A 121 1.79 6.67 -12.75
CA HIS A 121 2.30 5.95 -13.90
C HIS A 121 1.23 5.71 -14.98
N ASP A 122 0.02 5.29 -14.58
CA ASP A 122 -1.12 5.12 -15.49
C ASP A 122 -1.52 6.45 -16.19
N LEU A 123 -1.29 7.60 -15.53
CA LEU A 123 -1.46 8.94 -16.11
C LEU A 123 -0.30 9.37 -17.02
N GLY A 124 0.74 8.55 -17.17
CA GLY A 124 1.88 8.79 -18.04
C GLY A 124 3.02 9.61 -17.40
N CYS A 125 3.06 9.74 -16.07
CA CYS A 125 4.19 10.37 -15.39
C CYS A 125 5.45 9.50 -15.49
N GLU A 126 6.61 10.14 -15.53
CA GLU A 126 7.90 9.52 -15.26
C GLU A 126 8.02 9.29 -13.74
N VAL A 127 7.73 8.07 -13.31
CA VAL A 127 7.70 7.70 -11.88
C VAL A 127 9.04 7.09 -11.48
N THR A 128 9.75 7.74 -10.56
CA THR A 128 10.86 7.13 -9.83
C THR A 128 10.37 6.66 -8.47
N SER A 129 10.27 5.35 -8.28
CA SER A 129 9.92 4.77 -6.98
C SER A 129 11.17 4.41 -6.19
N ILE A 130 11.26 4.91 -4.97
CA ILE A 130 12.32 4.63 -4.01
C ILE A 130 11.69 3.91 -2.83
N VAL A 131 11.97 2.60 -2.70
CA VAL A 131 11.39 1.77 -1.65
C VAL A 131 12.47 1.26 -0.71
N GLY A 132 12.18 1.24 0.59
CA GLY A 132 13.13 0.85 1.62
C GLY A 132 12.60 -0.17 2.60
N PHE A 133 13.42 -1.16 2.93
CA PHE A 133 13.12 -2.21 3.90
C PHE A 133 14.31 -2.46 4.83
N ARG A 134 14.09 -3.07 5.99
CA ARG A 134 15.22 -3.38 6.90
C ARG A 134 16.15 -4.45 6.32
N ASN A 135 15.57 -5.42 5.62
CA ASN A 135 16.26 -6.52 4.96
C ASN A 135 15.38 -7.11 3.85
N LYS A 136 15.95 -8.03 3.07
CA LYS A 136 15.32 -8.68 1.92
C LYS A 136 14.03 -9.45 2.25
N ASP A 137 13.91 -10.01 3.45
CA ASP A 137 12.78 -10.87 3.83
C ASP A 137 11.52 -10.05 4.15
N LEU A 138 11.66 -8.73 4.28
CA LEU A 138 10.57 -7.80 4.54
C LEU A 138 10.07 -7.07 3.29
N ILE A 139 10.71 -7.28 2.14
CA ILE A 139 10.31 -6.66 0.87
C ILE A 139 8.88 -7.09 0.53
N ILE A 140 8.06 -6.12 0.14
CA ILE A 140 6.70 -6.34 -0.35
C ILE A 140 6.50 -5.52 -1.63
N LEU A 141 5.63 -6.02 -2.51
CA LEU A 141 5.17 -5.32 -3.71
C LEU A 141 6.27 -4.98 -4.73
N GLU A 142 7.39 -5.71 -4.75
CA GLU A 142 8.53 -5.40 -5.63
C GLU A 142 8.12 -5.42 -7.12
N ASP A 143 7.46 -6.48 -7.56
CA ASP A 143 7.03 -6.63 -8.95
C ASP A 143 5.99 -5.55 -9.34
N GLU A 144 5.06 -5.25 -8.43
CA GLU A 144 4.06 -4.22 -8.60
C GLU A 144 4.68 -2.82 -8.73
N PHE A 145 5.67 -2.49 -7.88
CA PHE A 145 6.40 -1.23 -8.00
C PHE A 145 7.23 -1.15 -9.28
N ARG A 146 7.89 -2.25 -9.68
CA ARG A 146 8.64 -2.31 -10.95
C ARG A 146 7.73 -2.07 -12.14
N ALA A 147 6.51 -2.62 -12.14
CA ALA A 147 5.53 -2.41 -13.19
C ALA A 147 4.90 -1.00 -13.17
N ALA A 148 4.88 -0.34 -12.01
CA ALA A 148 4.32 0.99 -11.80
C ALA A 148 5.36 2.13 -11.82
N SER A 149 6.57 1.88 -12.32
CA SER A 149 7.66 2.86 -12.27
C SER A 149 8.47 2.91 -13.57
N SER A 150 8.89 4.11 -13.96
CA SER A 150 9.92 4.32 -14.98
C SER A 150 11.31 3.99 -14.45
N ARG A 151 11.54 4.24 -13.15
CA ARG A 151 12.76 3.87 -12.43
C ARG A 151 12.40 3.33 -11.05
N TYR A 152 12.99 2.19 -10.69
CA TYR A 152 12.78 1.55 -9.39
C TYR A 152 14.12 1.45 -8.65
N ILE A 153 14.16 1.97 -7.43
CA ILE A 153 15.32 1.94 -6.53
C ILE A 153 14.91 1.22 -5.25
N LEU A 154 15.57 0.11 -4.96
CA LEU A 154 15.36 -0.68 -3.74
C LEU A 154 16.51 -0.44 -2.77
N MET A 155 16.17 -0.03 -1.56
CA MET A 155 17.11 0.14 -0.45
C MET A 155 16.87 -0.92 0.63
N THR A 156 17.94 -1.50 1.16
CA THR A 156 17.89 -2.25 2.41
C THR A 156 18.89 -1.73 3.44
N ASP A 157 18.49 -1.63 4.71
CA ASP A 157 19.36 -1.11 5.77
C ASP A 157 20.66 -1.94 5.89
N ASP A 158 20.55 -3.26 5.72
CA ASP A 158 21.67 -4.21 5.84
C ASP A 158 22.40 -4.51 4.51
N GLY A 159 21.84 -4.10 3.36
CA GLY A 159 22.37 -4.40 2.03
C GLY A 159 22.07 -5.82 1.55
N SER A 160 21.12 -6.52 2.17
CA SER A 160 20.74 -7.89 1.78
C SER A 160 20.00 -7.97 0.44
N ALA A 161 19.46 -6.86 -0.07
CA ALA A 161 18.90 -6.72 -1.42
C ALA A 161 18.95 -5.25 -1.88
N GLY A 162 19.07 -5.04 -3.20
CA GLY A 162 19.20 -3.69 -3.77
C GLY A 162 20.47 -2.98 -3.26
N GLU A 163 20.34 -1.71 -2.93
CA GLU A 163 21.43 -0.88 -2.42
C GLU A 163 21.37 -0.77 -0.89
N LYS A 164 22.54 -0.73 -0.24
CA LYS A 164 22.61 -0.59 1.21
C LYS A 164 22.35 0.86 1.63
N GLY A 165 21.37 1.08 2.50
CA GLY A 165 21.10 2.39 3.10
C GLY A 165 19.62 2.66 3.30
N VAL A 166 19.28 3.95 3.46
CA VAL A 166 17.91 4.43 3.65
C VAL A 166 17.42 5.19 2.42
N VAL A 167 16.10 5.23 2.24
CA VAL A 167 15.44 5.84 1.07
C VAL A 167 15.74 7.32 0.84
N THR A 168 16.20 8.05 1.86
CA THR A 168 16.54 9.46 1.72
C THR A 168 17.82 9.67 0.90
N ALA A 169 18.73 8.70 0.86
CA ALA A 169 20.00 8.81 0.12
C ALA A 169 19.79 8.94 -1.40
N PRO A 170 19.11 8.00 -2.10
CA PRO A 170 18.86 8.15 -3.53
C PRO A 170 17.96 9.36 -3.85
N LEU A 171 17.05 9.75 -2.95
CA LEU A 171 16.26 10.97 -3.14
C LEU A 171 17.16 12.22 -3.15
N GLU A 172 18.10 12.30 -2.21
CA GLU A 172 19.07 13.40 -2.14
C GLU A 172 19.97 13.45 -3.40
N GLU A 173 20.38 12.30 -3.91
CA GLU A 173 21.15 12.19 -5.16
C GLU A 173 20.37 12.69 -6.38
N LEU A 174 19.09 12.32 -6.51
CA LEU A 174 18.22 12.83 -7.58
C LEU A 174 18.16 14.36 -7.53
N ILE A 175 17.88 14.94 -6.37
CA ILE A 175 17.81 16.39 -6.18
C ILE A 175 19.14 17.05 -6.57
N LYS A 176 20.28 16.50 -6.13
CA LYS A 176 21.62 17.03 -6.46
C LYS A 176 21.97 16.91 -7.94
N SER A 177 21.44 15.92 -8.63
CA SER A 177 21.66 15.69 -10.07
C SER A 177 20.86 16.63 -10.99
N GLY A 178 19.97 17.46 -10.42
CA GLY A 178 19.12 18.37 -11.19
C GLY A 178 17.81 17.73 -11.68
N GLU A 179 17.50 16.53 -11.20
CA GLU A 179 16.22 15.86 -11.39
C GLU A 179 15.18 16.50 -10.44
N GLN A 180 14.68 17.67 -10.80
CA GLN A 180 13.65 18.44 -10.09
C GLN A 180 12.26 18.28 -10.72
#